data_AF-A0AAE0XE38-F1
#
_entry.id   AF-A0AAE0XE38-F1
#
_cell.length_a   1.000
_cell.length_b   1.000
_cell.length_c   1.000
_cell.angle_alpha   90.00
_cell.angle_beta   90.00
_cell.angle_gamma   90.00
#
_symmetry.space_group_name_H-M   'P 1'
#
loop_
_entity.id
_entity.type
_entity.pdbx_description
1 polymer ?
#
loop_
_entity_poly.entity_id
_entity_poly.type
_entity_poly.pdbx_seq_one_letter_code
_entity_poly.pdbx_strand_id
1 'polypeptide(L)'
;MPQRATGYSSLRLGIRKQKKNVVTTDGDGSTRQIQRRREIILKPSCVDEYNQHMNGCDRADQQIQYYGLHKRKSNKWWKKIFHFLIEIAVVNASIIYNKTRPLVDGVRRKVPLAAFKNLLI
;
A
#
# COMPACT_ATOMS: atom_id res chain seq x y z
N MET A 1 41.34 -39.82 4.61
CA MET A 1 40.12 -39.08 4.25
C MET A 1 39.39 -38.64 5.51
N PRO A 2 39.51 -37.38 5.94
CA PRO A 2 38.52 -36.76 6.82
C PRO A 2 37.62 -35.78 6.04
N GLN A 3 36.36 -35.76 6.44
CA GLN A 3 35.22 -35.17 5.73
C GLN A 3 35.16 -33.64 5.90
N ARG A 4 34.67 -32.98 4.85
CA ARG A 4 34.51 -31.52 4.71
C ARG A 4 33.62 -30.94 5.82
N ALA A 5 34.11 -29.92 6.52
CA ALA A 5 33.29 -29.03 7.35
C ALA A 5 32.47 -28.09 6.45
N THR A 6 31.21 -28.41 6.17
CA THR A 6 30.24 -27.45 5.61
C THR A 6 29.50 -26.76 6.75
N GLY A 7 30.16 -25.79 7.37
CA GLY A 7 29.57 -24.90 8.38
C GLY A 7 29.15 -23.57 7.79
N TYR A 8 28.20 -23.55 6.85
CA TYR A 8 27.54 -22.29 6.46
C TYR A 8 26.41 -22.00 7.44
N SER A 9 26.77 -21.50 8.63
CA SER A 9 25.81 -20.86 9.54
C SER A 9 25.36 -19.55 8.89
N SER A 10 24.12 -19.54 8.40
CA SER A 10 23.49 -18.33 7.87
C SER A 10 23.41 -17.26 8.96
N LEU A 11 24.30 -16.26 8.89
CA LEU A 11 24.22 -15.04 9.68
C LEU A 11 22.87 -14.36 9.40
N ARG A 12 21.91 -14.50 10.31
CA ARG A 12 20.73 -13.63 10.29
C ARG A 12 21.20 -12.24 10.68
N LEU A 13 21.35 -11.36 9.69
CA LEU A 13 21.40 -9.91 9.90
C LEU A 13 20.07 -9.49 10.55
N GLY A 14 20.00 -9.60 11.87
CA GLY A 14 18.88 -9.14 12.65
C GLY A 14 18.89 -7.62 12.66
N ILE A 15 18.15 -6.99 11.76
CA ILE A 15 17.90 -5.54 11.82
C ILE A 15 17.26 -5.24 13.18
N ARG A 16 18.03 -4.61 14.06
CA ARG A 16 17.56 -4.19 15.39
C ARG A 16 16.45 -3.18 15.20
N LYS A 17 15.24 -3.50 15.68
CA LYS A 17 14.12 -2.55 15.65
C LYS A 17 14.45 -1.36 16.55
N GLN A 18 14.38 -0.17 15.98
CA GLN A 18 14.54 1.08 16.71
C GLN A 18 13.29 1.39 17.53
N LYS A 19 13.48 1.98 18.71
CA LYS A 19 12.37 2.57 19.49
C LYS A 19 11.78 3.73 18.69
N LYS A 20 10.46 3.77 18.54
CA LYS A 20 9.73 4.85 17.89
C LYS A 20 8.81 5.49 18.91
N ASN A 21 8.88 6.81 19.05
CA ASN A 21 7.96 7.57 19.88
C ASN A 21 6.69 7.82 19.08
N VAL A 22 5.54 7.71 19.73
CA VAL A 22 4.22 7.91 19.12
C VAL A 22 3.42 8.79 20.05
N VAL A 23 2.80 9.84 19.49
CA VAL A 23 1.89 10.73 20.20
C VAL A 23 0.50 10.46 19.64
N THR A 24 -0.49 10.33 20.52
CA THR A 24 -1.88 10.11 20.14
C THR A 24 -2.74 10.97 21.06
N THR A 25 -3.66 11.75 20.49
CA THR A 25 -4.53 12.67 21.24
C THR A 25 -5.69 11.93 21.91
N ASP A 26 -6.20 10.87 21.26
CA ASP A 26 -7.49 10.25 21.62
C ASP A 26 -7.36 8.79 22.07
N GLY A 27 -6.13 8.28 22.19
CA GLY A 27 -5.87 6.86 22.45
C GLY A 27 -5.54 6.58 23.91
N ASP A 28 -6.19 5.57 24.49
CA ASP A 28 -5.70 4.97 25.73
C ASP A 28 -4.35 4.28 25.47
N GLY A 29 -3.46 4.26 26.47
CA GLY A 29 -2.15 3.59 26.39
C GLY A 29 -2.24 2.05 26.28
N SER A 30 -3.37 1.54 25.81
CA SER A 30 -3.71 0.13 25.72
C SER A 30 -2.80 -0.60 24.73
N THR A 31 -2.57 -1.88 25.00
CA THR A 31 -1.71 -2.75 24.19
C THR A 31 -2.57 -3.86 23.59
N ARG A 32 -2.42 -4.11 22.29
CA ARG A 32 -3.04 -5.23 21.57
C ARG A 32 -2.02 -6.36 21.35
N GLN A 33 -2.48 -7.59 21.51
CA GLN A 33 -1.72 -8.78 21.16
C GLN A 33 -1.87 -9.07 19.67
N ILE A 34 -0.75 -9.11 18.95
CA ILE A 34 -0.73 -9.40 17.52
C ILE A 34 0.12 -10.64 17.28
N GLN A 35 -0.48 -11.66 16.67
CA GLN A 35 0.24 -12.86 16.24
C GLN A 35 1.15 -12.51 15.07
N ARG A 36 2.47 -12.61 15.27
CA ARG A 36 3.46 -12.43 14.21
C ARG A 36 4.22 -13.71 13.99
N ARG A 37 3.93 -14.38 12.87
CA ARG A 37 4.59 -15.60 12.38
C ARG A 37 4.48 -16.78 13.36
N ARG A 38 5.24 -16.79 14.46
CA ARG A 38 5.25 -17.84 15.49
C ARG A 38 5.16 -17.30 16.92
N GLU A 39 5.06 -15.99 17.10
CA GLU A 39 5.08 -15.36 18.43
C GLU A 39 3.95 -14.34 18.57
N ILE A 40 3.39 -14.28 19.77
CA ILE A 40 2.44 -13.23 20.18
C ILE A 40 3.27 -12.03 20.62
N ILE A 41 3.08 -10.89 19.94
CA ILE A 41 3.79 -9.64 20.26
C ILE A 41 2.77 -8.63 20.77
N LEU A 42 3.05 -8.04 21.93
CA LEU A 42 2.32 -6.88 22.45
C LEU A 42 2.76 -5.62 21.69
N LYS A 43 1.80 -4.91 21.09
CA LYS A 43 2.02 -3.60 20.48
C LYS A 43 0.99 -2.61 21.00
N PRO A 44 1.33 -1.31 21.14
CA PRO A 44 0.34 -0.30 21.48
C PRO A 44 -0.81 -0.30 20.47
N SER A 45 -2.04 -0.19 20.95
CA SER A 45 -3.26 -0.19 20.15
C SER A 45 -3.22 0.93 19.10
N CYS A 46 -2.75 2.12 19.49
CA CYS A 46 -2.59 3.27 18.60
C CYS A 46 -1.67 3.00 17.40
N VAL A 47 -0.61 2.20 17.58
CA VAL A 47 0.32 1.85 16.51
C VAL A 47 -0.33 0.88 15.54
N ASP A 48 -1.15 -0.04 16.03
CA ASP A 48 -1.85 -0.99 15.17
C ASP A 48 -2.92 -0.27 14.34
N GLU A 49 -3.74 0.56 14.98
CA GLU A 49 -4.76 1.37 14.32
C GLU A 49 -4.16 2.32 13.27
N TYR A 50 -3.05 2.98 13.60
CA TYR A 50 -2.30 3.78 12.65
C TYR A 50 -1.88 2.94 11.45
N ASN A 51 -1.22 1.80 11.66
CA ASN A 51 -0.75 0.96 10.55
C ASN A 51 -1.89 0.41 9.67
N GLN A 52 -3.07 0.17 10.24
CA GLN A 52 -4.26 -0.28 9.48
C GLN A 52 -4.77 0.80 8.51
N HIS A 53 -4.76 2.07 8.94
CA HIS A 53 -5.24 3.20 8.15
C HIS A 53 -4.14 3.91 7.36
N MET A 54 -2.88 3.59 7.65
CA MET A 54 -1.72 4.06 6.90
C MET A 54 -1.71 3.56 5.45
N ASN A 55 -0.89 4.22 4.63
CA ASN A 55 -0.68 3.93 3.21
C ASN A 55 -1.87 4.28 2.32
N GLY A 56 -2.86 5.05 2.80
CA GLY A 56 -3.95 5.55 1.95
C GLY A 56 -3.42 6.41 0.79
N CYS A 57 -2.52 7.36 1.11
CA CYS A 57 -1.85 8.22 0.13
C CYS A 57 -0.94 7.41 -0.80
N ASP A 58 -0.08 6.54 -0.24
CA ASP A 58 0.87 5.72 -1.02
C ASP A 58 0.16 4.81 -2.03
N ARG A 59 -1.02 4.28 -1.68
CA ARG A 59 -1.84 3.47 -2.60
C ARG A 59 -2.36 4.31 -3.77
N ALA A 60 -2.82 5.53 -3.51
CA ALA A 60 -3.27 6.45 -4.55
C ALA A 60 -2.10 6.85 -5.47
N ASP A 61 -0.95 7.21 -4.89
CA ASP A 61 0.26 7.57 -5.63
C ASP A 61 0.75 6.39 -6.48
N GLN A 62 0.74 5.17 -5.94
CA GLN A 62 1.09 3.97 -6.68
C GLN A 62 0.17 3.76 -7.89
N GLN A 63 -1.15 3.92 -7.71
CA GLN A 63 -2.13 3.79 -8.80
C GLN A 63 -1.91 4.82 -9.90
N ILE A 64 -1.56 6.06 -9.55
CA ILE A 64 -1.24 7.14 -10.49
C ILE A 64 0.08 6.85 -11.20
N GLN A 65 1.10 6.34 -10.51
CA GLN A 65 2.45 6.09 -11.05
C GLN A 65 2.47 4.94 -12.08
N TYR A 66 1.64 3.90 -11.90
CA TYR A 66 1.61 2.75 -12.79
C TYR A 66 1.20 3.11 -14.23
N TYR A 67 0.35 4.11 -14.42
CA TYR A 67 -0.26 4.41 -15.73
C TYR A 67 -0.08 5.87 -16.17
N GLY A 68 0.81 6.60 -15.51
CA GLY A 68 0.92 8.05 -15.60
C GLY A 68 1.16 8.62 -16.99
N LEU A 69 0.15 9.30 -17.54
CA LEU A 69 0.30 10.29 -18.61
C LEU A 69 1.26 11.42 -18.23
N HIS A 70 1.52 11.62 -16.93
CA HIS A 70 2.52 12.55 -16.39
C HIS A 70 3.97 12.21 -16.78
N LYS A 71 4.23 10.99 -17.30
CA LYS A 71 5.55 10.61 -17.85
C LYS A 71 5.82 11.23 -19.23
N ARG A 72 4.81 11.83 -19.87
CA ARG A 72 5.00 12.56 -21.13
C ARG A 72 5.92 13.75 -20.90
N LYS A 73 7.05 13.79 -21.60
CA LYS A 73 7.99 14.91 -21.57
C LYS A 73 7.27 16.18 -22.06
N SER A 74 7.27 17.22 -21.24
CA SER A 74 6.71 18.52 -21.57
C SER A 74 7.59 19.62 -20.99
N ASN A 75 7.92 20.61 -21.81
CA ASN A 75 8.67 21.79 -21.37
C ASN A 75 7.83 22.74 -20.52
N LYS A 76 6.50 22.67 -20.61
CA LYS A 76 5.57 23.50 -19.82
C LYS A 76 5.13 22.75 -18.57
N TRP A 77 5.46 23.27 -17.39
CA TRP A 77 5.18 22.63 -16.08
C TRP A 77 3.69 22.43 -15.80
N TRP A 78 2.84 23.40 -16.20
CA TRP A 78 1.39 23.33 -15.98
C TRP A 78 0.73 22.11 -16.65
N LYS A 79 1.27 21.64 -17.78
CA LYS A 79 0.78 20.43 -18.46
C LYS A 79 0.95 19.18 -17.60
N LYS A 80 1.97 19.14 -16.74
CA LYS A 80 2.17 18.03 -15.79
C LYS A 80 1.03 17.97 -14.77
N ILE A 81 0.63 19.13 -14.24
CA ILE A 81 -0.49 19.25 -13.30
C ILE A 81 -1.81 18.87 -13.97
N PHE A 82 -2.05 19.36 -15.19
CA PHE A 82 -3.25 19.02 -15.95
C PHE A 82 -3.43 17.50 -16.14
N HIS A 83 -2.38 16.80 -16.60
CA HIS A 83 -2.44 15.35 -16.74
C HIS A 83 -2.60 14.65 -15.38
N PHE A 84 -1.97 15.16 -14.32
CA PHE A 84 -2.13 14.62 -12.97
C PHE A 84 -3.57 14.71 -12.45
N LEU A 85 -4.27 15.83 -12.69
CA LEU A 85 -5.67 15.98 -12.31
C LEU A 85 -6.58 14.98 -13.04
N ILE A 86 -6.35 14.75 -14.33
CA ILE A 86 -7.09 13.74 -15.10
C ILE A 86 -6.83 12.34 -14.55
N GLU A 87 -5.58 12.01 -14.24
CA GLU A 87 -5.22 10.71 -13.65
C GLU A 87 -5.94 10.44 -12.33
N ILE A 88 -5.98 11.43 -11.43
CA ILE A 88 -6.74 11.34 -10.17
C ILE A 88 -8.23 11.13 -10.46
N ALA A 89 -8.80 11.90 -11.39
CA ALA A 89 -10.21 11.78 -11.74
C ALA A 89 -10.56 10.37 -12.26
N VAL A 90 -9.71 9.78 -13.12
CA VAL A 90 -9.90 8.42 -13.64
C VAL A 90 -9.78 7.36 -12.54
N VAL A 91 -8.80 7.51 -11.63
CA VAL A 91 -8.67 6.61 -10.47
C VAL A 91 -9.93 6.68 -9.60
N ASN A 92 -10.39 7.88 -9.28
CA ASN A 92 -11.61 8.08 -8.48
C ASN A 92 -12.85 7.51 -9.18
N ALA A 93 -13.01 7.73 -10.48
CA ALA A 93 -14.09 7.14 -11.27
C ALA A 93 -14.05 5.60 -11.24
N SER A 94 -12.86 5.00 -11.34
CA SER A 94 -12.70 3.54 -11.26
C SER A 94 -13.09 2.98 -9.88
N ILE A 95 -12.84 3.73 -8.80
CA ILE A 95 -13.24 3.34 -7.44
C ILE A 95 -14.76 3.37 -7.33
N ILE A 96 -15.41 4.43 -7.82
CA ILE A 96 -16.86 4.55 -7.83
C ILE A 96 -17.49 3.42 -8.65
N TYR A 97 -17.00 3.20 -9.87
CA TYR A 97 -17.48 2.14 -10.76
C TYR A 97 -17.41 0.75 -10.09
N ASN A 98 -16.30 0.43 -9.43
CA ASN A 98 -16.15 -0.83 -8.71
C ASN A 98 -17.08 -0.95 -7.47
N LYS A 99 -17.48 0.18 -6.88
CA LYS A 99 -18.41 0.24 -5.74
C LYS A 99 -19.88 0.13 -6.17
N THR A 100 -20.26 0.76 -7.29
CA THR A 100 -21.66 0.88 -7.73
C THR A 100 -22.13 -0.24 -8.63
N ARG A 101 -21.23 -0.93 -9.34
CA ARG A 101 -21.63 -2.01 -10.25
C ARG A 101 -22.43 -3.11 -9.51
N PRO A 102 -23.45 -3.67 -10.18
CA PRO A 102 -24.20 -4.79 -9.63
C PRO A 102 -23.31 -6.02 -9.50
N LEU A 103 -23.64 -6.85 -8.51
CA LEU A 103 -23.03 -8.16 -8.32
C LEU A 103 -23.43 -9.03 -9.51
N VAL A 104 -22.46 -9.48 -10.30
CA VAL A 104 -22.67 -10.57 -11.27
C VAL A 104 -22.30 -11.86 -10.55
N ASP A 105 -23.22 -12.82 -10.52
CA ASP A 105 -23.07 -14.13 -9.84
C ASP A 105 -22.82 -14.07 -8.33
N GLY A 106 -23.24 -12.98 -7.66
CA GLY A 106 -22.98 -12.77 -6.23
C GLY A 106 -21.53 -12.40 -5.89
N VAL A 107 -20.67 -12.17 -6.89
CA VAL A 107 -19.24 -11.86 -6.68
C VAL A 107 -18.87 -10.49 -7.26
N ARG A 108 -18.31 -9.59 -6.43
CA ARG A 108 -17.72 -8.31 -6.86
C ARG A 108 -16.30 -8.51 -7.42
N ARG A 109 -16.15 -8.96 -8.67
CA ARG A 109 -14.83 -9.13 -9.32
C ARG A 109 -14.20 -7.78 -9.71
N LYS A 110 -13.30 -7.19 -8.93
CA LYS A 110 -12.71 -5.84 -9.20
C LYS A 110 -12.19 -5.72 -10.64
N VAL A 111 -12.64 -4.70 -11.37
CA VAL A 111 -12.06 -4.39 -12.69
C VAL A 111 -10.71 -3.72 -12.45
N PRO A 112 -9.60 -4.25 -13.00
CA PRO A 112 -8.30 -3.62 -12.86
C PRO A 112 -8.29 -2.26 -13.55
N LEU A 113 -7.55 -1.31 -12.99
CA LEU A 113 -7.48 0.07 -13.52
C LEU A 113 -7.07 0.11 -15.00
N ALA A 114 -6.20 -0.81 -15.44
CA ALA A 114 -5.83 -0.96 -16.85
C ALA A 114 -7.03 -1.24 -17.76
N ALA A 115 -7.88 -2.20 -17.39
CA ALA A 115 -9.05 -2.56 -18.19
C ALA A 115 -10.09 -1.44 -18.21
N PHE A 116 -10.26 -0.74 -17.09
CA PHE A 116 -11.14 0.43 -17.02
C PHE A 116 -10.65 1.58 -17.91
N LYS A 117 -9.34 1.81 -17.97
CA LYS A 117 -8.73 2.83 -18.83
C LYS A 117 -8.85 2.51 -20.32
N ASN A 118 -8.63 1.25 -20.73
CA ASN A 118 -8.82 0.81 -22.12
C ASN A 118 -10.27 0.88 -22.59
N LEU A 119 -11.23 0.95 -21.66
CA LEU A 119 -12.64 1.15 -21.98
C LEU A 119 -12.99 2.64 -22.14
N LEU A 120 -12.16 3.53 -21.58
CA LEU A 120 -12.38 4.98 -21.59
C LEU A 120 -11.63 5.72 -22.70
N ILE A 121 -10.63 5.08 -23.33
CA ILE A 121 -9.75 5.64 -24.36
C ILE A 121 -9.70 4.65 -25.51
#